data_AF-A0A8J3Z7B2-F1
#
_entry.id   AF-A0A8J3Z7B2-F1
#
_cell.length_a   1.000
_cell.length_b   1.000
_cell.length_c   1.000
_cell.angle_alpha   90.00
_cell.angle_beta   90.00
_cell.angle_gamma   90.00
#
_symmetry.space_group_name_H-M   'P 1'
#
loop_
_entity.id
_entity.type
_entity.pdbx_description
1 polymer ?
#
loop_
_entity_poly.entity_id
_entity_poly.type
_entity_poly.pdbx_seq_one_letter_code
_entity_poly.pdbx_strand_id
1 'polypeptide(L)'
;MRTIALVFITLLLAVAGCGGKNGGDGVATAGDAGAKASASAAAPKDQKEQALRHARCMRENGVPDYPDPKFNDKGGQSIDLEGLDPAKVEKAAQACRQYEPNGGEPQKLDPQRLEQLRAYAKCMRDNGVENFPDPTDQGIQADGNTSGLDPASPSYQAADKACQKYAPPPGADGGPGLDTNG
;
A
#
# COMPACT_ATOMS: atom_id res chain seq x y z
N MET A 1 -28.49 17.54 -45.82
CA MET A 1 -29.78 17.04 -46.35
C MET A 1 -29.49 15.83 -47.24
N ARG A 2 -30.46 14.90 -47.38
CA ARG A 2 -30.35 13.51 -47.87
C ARG A 2 -29.73 12.56 -46.82
N THR A 3 -30.49 11.87 -45.95
CA THR A 3 -31.37 10.67 -46.14
C THR A 3 -30.59 9.46 -46.66
N ILE A 4 -30.63 8.26 -46.06
CA ILE A 4 -31.81 7.38 -45.85
C ILE A 4 -31.66 6.54 -44.55
N ALA A 5 -32.76 6.01 -44.01
CA ALA A 5 -32.83 5.20 -42.79
C ALA A 5 -33.34 3.77 -43.02
N LEU A 6 -33.03 2.87 -42.06
CA LEU A 6 -33.71 1.60 -41.72
C LEU A 6 -33.74 0.45 -42.76
N VAL A 7 -33.43 -0.78 -42.33
CA VAL A 7 -34.42 -1.86 -42.04
C VAL A 7 -33.70 -3.20 -41.71
N PHE A 8 -34.28 -3.89 -40.74
CA PHE A 8 -33.97 -5.15 -40.07
C PHE A 8 -33.87 -6.48 -40.89
N ILE A 9 -33.13 -7.44 -40.30
CA ILE A 9 -33.34 -8.92 -40.17
C ILE A 9 -33.55 -9.79 -41.44
N THR A 10 -32.71 -10.83 -41.61
CA THR A 10 -33.06 -12.29 -41.70
C THR A 10 -31.78 -13.15 -41.99
N LEU A 11 -31.46 -14.24 -41.26
CA LEU A 11 -31.95 -15.66 -41.32
C LEU A 11 -31.17 -16.47 -42.41
N LEU A 12 -30.60 -17.69 -42.25
CA LEU A 12 -30.56 -18.74 -41.20
C LEU A 12 -29.36 -19.74 -41.43
N LEU A 13 -29.29 -20.85 -40.65
CA LEU A 13 -28.49 -22.11 -40.78
C LEU A 13 -26.96 -22.08 -40.46
N ALA A 14 -26.33 -23.14 -39.89
CA ALA A 14 -26.78 -24.50 -39.54
C ALA A 14 -26.10 -25.07 -38.26
N VAL A 15 -26.68 -26.13 -37.67
CA VAL A 15 -26.13 -26.92 -36.55
C VAL A 15 -25.85 -28.37 -36.98
N ALA A 16 -24.59 -28.79 -36.88
CA ALA A 16 -24.06 -30.16 -36.73
C ALA A 16 -22.50 -30.08 -36.73
N GLY A 17 -21.71 -30.88 -36.01
CA GLY A 17 -22.00 -31.92 -35.02
C GLY A 17 -20.84 -32.93 -34.95
N CYS A 18 -20.33 -33.24 -33.75
CA CYS A 18 -19.22 -34.16 -33.43
C CYS A 18 -17.78 -33.65 -33.74
N GLY A 19 -16.77 -33.85 -32.89
CA GLY A 19 -16.78 -34.46 -31.55
C GLY A 19 -15.44 -34.31 -30.81
N GLY A 20 -15.49 -34.19 -29.48
CA GLY A 20 -14.32 -33.98 -28.62
C GLY A 20 -14.72 -34.01 -27.16
N LYS A 21 -14.89 -35.22 -26.61
CA LYS A 21 -15.46 -35.43 -25.28
C LYS A 21 -14.34 -35.60 -24.24
N ASN A 22 -14.24 -34.66 -23.31
CA ASN A 22 -13.80 -34.88 -21.93
C ASN A 22 -14.54 -33.86 -21.06
N GLY A 23 -15.48 -34.35 -20.24
CA GLY A 23 -16.18 -33.55 -19.23
C GLY A 23 -15.48 -33.66 -17.89
N GLY A 24 -15.68 -32.67 -17.03
CA GLY A 24 -15.11 -32.61 -15.69
C GLY A 24 -15.18 -31.18 -15.17
N ASP A 25 -16.13 -30.95 -14.29
CA ASP A 25 -16.57 -29.67 -13.74
C ASP A 25 -15.46 -28.67 -13.40
N GLY A 26 -15.52 -27.50 -14.03
CA GLY A 26 -14.66 -26.37 -13.71
C GLY A 26 -15.19 -25.58 -12.52
N VAL A 27 -14.91 -26.03 -11.28
CA VAL A 27 -14.76 -25.19 -10.07
C VAL A 27 -13.95 -25.94 -9.00
N ALA A 28 -13.17 -25.17 -8.22
CA ALA A 28 -12.27 -25.61 -7.13
C ALA A 28 -11.03 -26.42 -7.60
N THR A 29 -9.83 -26.23 -7.05
CA THR A 29 -9.40 -25.44 -5.88
C THR A 29 -8.24 -24.50 -6.24
N ALA A 30 -8.39 -23.19 -5.99
CA ALA A 30 -7.23 -22.34 -5.75
C ALA A 30 -6.70 -22.66 -4.34
N GLY A 31 -5.97 -23.76 -4.24
CA GLY A 31 -5.33 -24.18 -3.00
C GLY A 31 -4.23 -23.20 -2.64
N ASP A 32 -4.33 -22.63 -1.43
CA ASP A 32 -3.27 -21.81 -0.86
C ASP A 32 -1.95 -22.58 -0.84
N ALA A 33 -1.02 -22.11 -1.66
CA ALA A 33 0.41 -22.38 -1.54
C ALA A 33 1.09 -21.03 -1.40
N GLY A 34 0.82 -20.38 -0.26
CA GLY A 34 1.26 -19.06 0.17
C GLY A 34 2.06 -18.24 -0.85
N ALA A 35 1.39 -17.24 -1.45
CA ALA A 35 2.08 -16.11 -2.06
C ALA A 35 2.82 -15.34 -0.96
N LYS A 36 4.04 -15.79 -0.66
CA LYS A 36 4.95 -15.22 0.33
C LYS A 36 5.48 -13.87 -0.16
N ALA A 37 4.60 -12.89 -0.22
CA ALA A 37 4.91 -11.47 -0.45
C ALA A 37 5.50 -10.84 0.82
N SER A 38 6.48 -11.53 1.41
CA SER A 38 7.41 -10.97 2.38
C SER A 38 8.78 -11.57 2.08
N ALA A 39 9.31 -11.11 0.96
CA ALA A 39 10.74 -11.03 0.72
C ALA A 39 11.04 -9.55 0.50
N SER A 40 12.02 -9.01 1.24
CA SER A 40 12.73 -7.79 0.84
C SER A 40 13.56 -8.10 -0.41
N ALA A 41 12.88 -8.33 -1.53
CA ALA A 41 13.49 -8.38 -2.83
C ALA A 41 14.07 -7.00 -3.12
N ALA A 42 15.25 -6.96 -3.76
CA ALA A 42 15.81 -5.71 -4.24
C ALA A 42 14.74 -4.95 -5.05
N ALA A 43 14.61 -3.64 -4.80
CA ALA A 43 13.59 -2.79 -5.43
C ALA A 43 13.47 -3.13 -6.92
N PRO A 44 12.25 -3.40 -7.44
CA PRO A 44 12.03 -3.72 -8.84
C PRO A 44 12.79 -2.76 -9.75
N LYS A 45 13.30 -3.27 -10.88
CA LYS A 45 14.12 -2.45 -11.80
C LYS A 45 13.43 -1.13 -12.16
N ASP A 46 12.10 -1.19 -12.33
CA ASP A 46 11.23 -0.04 -12.60
C ASP A 46 11.26 1.02 -11.50
N GLN A 47 11.31 0.63 -10.22
CA GLN A 47 11.43 1.56 -9.09
C GLN A 47 12.80 2.26 -9.07
N LYS A 48 13.88 1.52 -9.34
CA LYS A 48 15.23 2.11 -9.42
C LYS A 48 15.33 3.11 -10.57
N GLU A 49 14.76 2.76 -11.73
CA GLU A 49 14.70 3.64 -12.90
C GLU A 49 13.80 4.86 -12.66
N GLN A 50 12.66 4.69 -11.97
CA GLN A 50 11.79 5.79 -11.55
C GLN A 50 12.52 6.76 -10.60
N ALA A 51 13.23 6.26 -9.59
CA ALA A 51 13.98 7.11 -8.66
C ALA A 51 15.12 7.88 -9.34
N LEU A 52 15.80 7.28 -10.34
CA LEU A 52 16.79 7.97 -11.18
C LEU A 52 16.14 9.04 -12.09
N ARG A 53 14.93 8.80 -12.60
CA ARG A 53 14.15 9.82 -13.33
C ARG A 53 13.73 10.98 -12.43
N HIS A 54 13.33 10.71 -11.19
CA HIS A 54 13.05 11.75 -10.19
C HIS A 54 14.30 12.60 -9.95
N ALA A 55 15.44 11.99 -9.61
CA ALA A 55 16.69 12.72 -9.37
C ALA A 55 17.13 13.59 -10.56
N ARG A 56 16.97 13.11 -11.79
CA ARG A 56 17.19 13.90 -13.01
C ARG A 56 16.23 15.09 -13.11
N CYS A 57 14.94 14.87 -12.90
CA CYS A 57 13.92 15.93 -12.90
C CYS A 57 14.22 17.00 -11.83
N MET A 58 14.69 16.63 -10.65
CA MET A 58 15.06 17.56 -9.57
C MET A 58 16.18 18.52 -10.01
N ARG A 59 17.20 17.99 -10.70
CA ARG A 59 18.29 18.79 -11.28
C ARG A 59 17.80 19.74 -12.37
N GLU A 60 16.88 19.28 -13.21
CA GLU A 60 16.25 20.10 -14.26
C GLU A 60 15.31 21.18 -13.70
N ASN A 61 14.75 21.00 -12.49
CA ASN A 61 13.78 21.91 -11.85
C ASN A 61 14.38 22.81 -10.75
N GLY A 62 15.71 23.02 -10.76
CA GLY A 62 16.37 24.06 -9.96
C GLY A 62 17.18 23.57 -8.75
N VAL A 63 17.43 22.26 -8.63
CA VAL A 63 18.34 21.69 -7.64
C VAL A 63 19.49 20.96 -8.36
N PRO A 64 20.41 21.68 -9.04
CA PRO A 64 21.41 21.07 -9.93
C PRO A 64 22.33 20.05 -9.23
N ASP A 65 22.58 20.25 -7.94
CA ASP A 65 23.41 19.39 -7.10
C ASP A 65 22.63 18.22 -6.45
N TYR A 66 21.35 18.01 -6.78
CA TYR A 66 20.55 16.90 -6.24
C TYR A 66 21.18 15.56 -6.66
N PRO A 67 21.60 14.69 -5.72
CA PRO A 67 22.35 13.49 -6.07
C PRO A 67 21.43 12.35 -6.53
N ASP A 68 22.02 11.35 -7.17
CA ASP A 68 21.33 10.11 -7.50
C ASP A 68 21.20 9.19 -6.27
N PRO A 69 20.08 8.44 -6.13
CA PRO A 69 19.87 7.51 -5.03
C PRO A 69 20.91 6.38 -5.01
N LYS A 70 21.42 6.09 -3.81
CA LYS A 70 22.25 4.91 -3.52
C LYS A 70 21.32 3.74 -3.17
N PHE A 71 21.48 2.62 -3.85
CA PHE A 71 20.66 1.41 -3.61
C PHE A 71 21.48 0.34 -2.87
N ASN A 72 20.85 -0.34 -1.91
CA ASN A 72 21.43 -1.50 -1.24
C ASN A 72 20.80 -2.83 -1.72
N ASP A 73 21.46 -3.95 -1.40
CA ASP A 73 21.04 -5.29 -1.83
C ASP A 73 19.71 -5.75 -1.24
N LYS A 74 19.28 -5.14 -0.13
CA LYS A 74 17.97 -5.38 0.51
C LYS A 74 16.83 -4.57 -0.13
N GLY A 75 17.11 -3.82 -1.19
CA GLY A 75 16.14 -2.99 -1.90
C GLY A 75 15.87 -1.62 -1.28
N GLY A 76 16.58 -1.24 -0.21
CA GLY A 76 16.52 0.12 0.31
C GLY A 76 17.23 1.11 -0.61
N GLN A 77 16.74 2.34 -0.63
CA GLN A 77 17.36 3.49 -1.29
C GLN A 77 17.67 4.58 -0.27
N SER A 78 18.75 5.34 -0.49
CA SER A 78 19.06 6.55 0.27
C SER A 78 19.49 7.68 -0.66
N ILE A 79 19.09 8.90 -0.31
CA ILE A 79 19.48 10.14 -1.00
C ILE A 79 20.14 11.02 0.06
N ASP A 80 21.26 11.63 -0.31
CA ASP A 80 21.95 12.60 0.52
C ASP A 80 21.40 14.00 0.18
N LEU A 81 20.90 14.73 1.17
CA LEU A 81 20.33 16.07 0.95
C LEU A 81 21.14 17.15 1.69
N GLU A 82 22.31 16.80 2.23
CA GLU A 82 23.14 17.73 2.97
C GLU A 82 23.63 18.88 2.08
N GLY A 83 23.53 20.12 2.59
CA GLY A 83 23.89 21.33 1.85
C GLY A 83 22.87 21.80 0.79
N LEU A 84 21.78 21.06 0.54
CA LEU A 84 20.73 21.49 -0.39
C LEU A 84 19.76 22.49 0.26
N ASP A 85 19.22 23.38 -0.57
CA ASP A 85 18.21 24.38 -0.20
C ASP A 85 16.81 23.70 -0.11
N PRO A 86 16.20 23.58 1.10
CA PRO A 86 14.96 22.83 1.26
C PRO A 86 13.79 23.39 0.44
N ALA A 87 13.73 24.72 0.26
CA ALA A 87 12.65 25.35 -0.50
C ALA A 87 12.77 25.08 -2.01
N LYS A 88 14.01 24.95 -2.53
CA LYS A 88 14.24 24.51 -3.91
C LYS A 88 13.95 23.02 -4.09
N VAL A 89 14.33 22.19 -3.11
CA VAL A 89 13.99 20.76 -3.08
C VAL A 89 12.48 20.56 -3.11
N GLU A 90 11.73 21.22 -2.23
CA GLU A 90 10.26 21.10 -2.20
C GLU A 90 9.63 21.55 -3.52
N LYS A 91 10.04 22.71 -4.05
CA LYS A 91 9.54 23.24 -5.33
C LYS A 91 9.82 22.31 -6.50
N ALA A 92 11.02 21.73 -6.57
CA ALA A 92 11.38 20.77 -7.60
C ALA A 92 10.61 19.45 -7.43
N ALA A 93 10.44 18.96 -6.21
CA ALA A 93 9.68 17.74 -5.92
C ALA A 93 8.24 17.87 -6.39
N GLN A 94 7.58 19.02 -6.16
CA GLN A 94 6.24 19.31 -6.66
C GLN A 94 6.13 19.20 -8.19
N ALA A 95 7.13 19.68 -8.95
CA ALA A 95 7.20 19.53 -10.41
C ALA A 95 7.51 18.08 -10.84
N CYS A 96 8.23 17.33 -10.01
CA CYS A 96 8.72 15.98 -10.27
C CYS A 96 7.86 14.85 -9.68
N ARG A 97 6.69 15.17 -9.09
CA ARG A 97 5.72 14.23 -8.48
C ARG A 97 5.40 12.99 -9.32
N GLN A 98 5.32 13.13 -10.64
CA GLN A 98 5.08 12.00 -11.57
C GLN A 98 6.14 10.88 -11.50
N TYR A 99 7.33 11.19 -10.96
CA TYR A 99 8.44 10.25 -10.75
C TYR A 99 8.57 9.81 -9.29
N GLU A 100 7.70 10.25 -8.38
CA GLU A 100 7.62 9.72 -7.02
C GLU A 100 6.80 8.43 -6.97
N PRO A 101 7.03 7.55 -5.97
CA PRO A 101 6.11 6.46 -5.66
C PRO A 101 4.69 7.00 -5.49
N ASN A 102 3.70 6.31 -6.07
CA ASN A 102 2.29 6.72 -6.08
C ASN A 102 2.04 8.18 -6.54
N GLY A 103 2.91 8.78 -7.37
CA GLY A 103 2.74 10.16 -7.82
C GLY A 103 2.91 11.23 -6.72
N GLY A 104 3.49 10.85 -5.57
CA GLY A 104 3.57 11.70 -4.39
C GLY A 104 2.25 11.78 -3.60
N GLU A 105 1.28 10.89 -3.87
CA GLU A 105 0.15 10.66 -2.96
C GLU A 105 0.58 9.79 -1.75
N PRO A 106 -0.01 10.01 -0.56
CA PRO A 106 0.21 9.14 0.58
C PRO A 106 -0.09 7.67 0.26
N GLN A 107 0.78 6.77 0.73
CA GLN A 107 0.54 5.33 0.66
C GLN A 107 -0.73 5.00 1.45
N LYS A 108 -1.79 4.61 0.75
CA LYS A 108 -3.01 4.08 1.38
C LYS A 108 -2.76 2.64 1.81
N LEU A 109 -3.25 2.30 3.00
CA LEU A 109 -3.18 0.95 3.51
C LEU A 109 -3.96 -0.02 2.61
N ASP A 110 -3.38 -1.18 2.34
CA ASP A 110 -4.04 -2.26 1.59
C ASP A 110 -5.39 -2.64 2.24
N PRO A 111 -6.46 -2.91 1.46
CA PRO A 111 -7.78 -3.22 2.01
C PRO A 111 -7.83 -4.42 2.97
N GLN A 112 -7.01 -5.47 2.75
CA GLN A 112 -6.95 -6.62 3.67
C GLN A 112 -6.26 -6.23 4.97
N ARG A 113 -5.19 -5.43 4.89
CA ARG A 113 -4.50 -4.87 6.07
C ARG A 113 -5.41 -3.92 6.86
N LEU A 114 -6.22 -3.11 6.19
CA LEU A 114 -7.21 -2.25 6.84
C LEU A 114 -8.26 -3.06 7.61
N GLU A 115 -8.75 -4.15 7.02
CA GLU A 115 -9.70 -5.04 7.68
C GLU A 115 -9.08 -5.79 8.87
N GLN A 116 -7.81 -6.21 8.76
CA GLN A 116 -7.04 -6.75 9.88
C GLN A 116 -6.94 -5.75 11.04
N LEU A 117 -6.65 -4.47 10.75
CA LEU A 117 -6.58 -3.43 11.80
C LEU A 117 -7.95 -3.17 12.44
N ARG A 118 -9.07 -3.29 11.70
CA ARG A 118 -10.42 -3.20 12.28
C ARG A 118 -10.71 -4.36 13.23
N ALA A 119 -10.29 -5.57 12.87
CA ALA A 119 -10.42 -6.75 13.73
C ALA A 119 -9.58 -6.59 15.03
N TYR A 120 -8.37 -6.04 14.93
CA TYR A 120 -7.54 -5.71 16.09
C TYR A 120 -8.19 -4.63 16.96
N ALA A 121 -8.63 -3.51 16.37
CA ALA A 121 -9.26 -2.41 17.10
C ALA A 121 -10.54 -2.84 17.83
N LYS A 122 -11.41 -3.64 17.18
CA LYS A 122 -12.55 -4.26 17.84
C LYS A 122 -12.12 -5.17 18.99
N CYS A 123 -11.11 -6.02 18.79
CA CYS A 123 -10.61 -6.92 19.81
C CYS A 123 -10.09 -6.16 21.05
N MET A 124 -9.37 -5.04 20.86
CA MET A 124 -8.89 -4.20 21.96
C MET A 124 -10.03 -3.65 22.81
N ARG A 125 -11.10 -3.15 22.18
CA ARG A 125 -12.32 -2.68 22.86
C ARG A 125 -13.04 -3.81 23.59
N ASP A 126 -13.21 -4.97 22.94
CA ASP A 126 -13.82 -6.16 23.53
C ASP A 126 -13.01 -6.71 24.75
N ASN A 127 -11.72 -6.36 24.88
CA ASN A 127 -10.84 -6.73 25.99
C ASN A 127 -10.59 -5.57 26.98
N GLY A 128 -11.45 -4.56 27.02
CA GLY A 128 -11.47 -3.52 28.07
C GLY A 128 -10.67 -2.24 27.76
N VAL A 129 -10.17 -2.09 26.53
CA VAL A 129 -9.60 -0.81 26.04
C VAL A 129 -10.68 -0.10 25.22
N GLU A 130 -11.78 0.29 25.87
CA GLU A 130 -13.01 0.75 25.21
C GLU A 130 -12.81 1.95 24.27
N ASN A 131 -11.88 2.84 24.60
CA ASN A 131 -11.52 4.03 23.80
C ASN A 131 -10.55 3.74 22.64
N PHE A 132 -10.23 2.48 22.34
CA PHE A 132 -9.29 2.16 21.27
C PHE A 132 -9.87 2.54 19.89
N PRO A 133 -9.19 3.39 19.10
CA PRO A 133 -9.74 3.95 17.86
C PRO A 133 -9.81 2.95 16.70
N ASP A 134 -10.72 3.19 15.76
CA ASP A 134 -10.76 2.46 14.49
C ASP A 134 -9.72 3.00 13.48
N PRO A 135 -9.19 2.14 12.58
CA PRO A 135 -8.21 2.54 11.59
C PRO A 135 -8.80 3.40 10.46
N THR A 136 -8.00 4.34 10.00
CA THR A 136 -8.17 5.12 8.77
C THR A 136 -7.46 4.44 7.59
N ASP A 137 -7.52 5.02 6.39
CA ASP A 137 -6.68 4.56 5.26
C ASP A 137 -5.17 4.81 5.48
N GLN A 138 -4.80 5.55 6.53
CA GLN A 138 -3.42 5.74 7.02
C GLN A 138 -3.06 4.84 8.22
N GLY A 139 -3.96 3.95 8.66
CA GLY A 139 -3.73 3.07 9.83
C GLY A 139 -4.43 3.54 11.12
N ILE A 140 -4.04 2.97 12.26
CA ILE A 140 -4.60 3.27 13.58
C ILE A 140 -3.90 4.52 14.14
N GLN A 141 -4.66 5.59 14.34
CA GLN A 141 -4.13 6.84 14.92
C GLN A 141 -4.42 6.87 16.42
N ALA A 142 -3.51 6.28 17.20
CA ALA A 142 -3.57 6.20 18.66
C ALA A 142 -2.48 7.07 19.31
N ASP A 143 -2.60 8.39 19.18
CA ASP A 143 -1.77 9.33 19.94
C ASP A 143 -2.12 9.26 21.44
N GLY A 144 -1.14 8.91 22.27
CA GLY A 144 -1.31 8.75 23.72
C GLY A 144 -1.76 10.04 24.44
N ASN A 145 -1.40 11.21 23.93
CA ASN A 145 -1.80 12.49 24.53
C ASN A 145 -3.27 12.86 24.24
N THR A 146 -3.85 12.38 23.13
CA THR A 146 -5.22 12.74 22.72
C THR A 146 -6.23 11.61 22.88
N SER A 147 -5.78 10.34 22.84
CA SER A 147 -6.65 9.16 22.98
C SER A 147 -6.91 8.75 24.42
N GLY A 148 -6.11 9.25 25.38
CA GLY A 148 -6.13 8.79 26.78
C GLY A 148 -5.71 7.32 26.93
N LEU A 149 -5.00 6.78 25.93
CA LEU A 149 -4.49 5.41 25.91
C LEU A 149 -3.07 5.39 26.47
N ASP A 150 -2.84 4.52 27.44
CA ASP A 150 -1.51 4.24 27.98
C ASP A 150 -1.05 2.84 27.54
N PRO A 151 -0.11 2.72 26.58
CA PRO A 151 0.45 1.45 26.14
C PRO A 151 1.20 0.67 27.25
N ALA A 152 1.64 1.35 28.31
CA ALA A 152 2.28 0.73 29.47
C ALA A 152 1.25 0.23 30.50
N SER A 153 -0.04 0.57 30.36
CA SER A 153 -1.07 0.15 31.31
C SER A 153 -1.33 -1.37 31.28
N PRO A 154 -1.59 -2.02 32.43
CA PRO A 154 -1.86 -3.46 32.47
C PRO A 154 -3.07 -3.89 31.64
N SER A 155 -4.09 -3.03 31.49
CA SER A 155 -5.26 -3.29 30.65
C SER A 155 -4.90 -3.29 29.16
N TYR A 156 -4.12 -2.31 28.69
CA TYR A 156 -3.65 -2.28 27.31
C TYR A 156 -2.79 -3.49 26.99
N GLN A 157 -1.82 -3.84 27.85
CA GLN A 157 -0.94 -4.99 27.64
C GLN A 157 -1.68 -6.33 27.67
N ALA A 158 -2.70 -6.47 28.52
CA ALA A 158 -3.55 -7.66 28.56
C ALA A 158 -4.39 -7.80 27.27
N ALA A 159 -4.98 -6.69 26.81
CA ALA A 159 -5.77 -6.66 25.58
C ALA A 159 -4.91 -6.92 24.34
N ASP A 160 -3.77 -6.25 24.18
CA ASP A 160 -2.85 -6.48 23.05
C ASP A 160 -2.43 -7.95 22.97
N LYS A 161 -2.03 -8.54 24.10
CA LYS A 161 -1.67 -9.95 24.20
C LYS A 161 -2.82 -10.89 23.80
N ALA A 162 -4.06 -10.58 24.18
CA ALA A 162 -5.25 -11.34 23.75
C ALA A 162 -5.54 -11.16 22.25
N CYS A 163 -5.17 -10.02 21.68
CA CYS A 163 -5.46 -9.60 20.31
C CYS A 163 -4.31 -9.83 19.31
N GLN A 164 -3.17 -10.40 19.73
CA GLN A 164 -1.99 -10.64 18.89
C GLN A 164 -2.26 -11.32 17.53
N LYS A 165 -3.26 -12.21 17.45
CA LYS A 165 -3.67 -12.83 16.17
C LYS A 165 -4.15 -11.84 15.09
N TYR A 166 -4.51 -10.62 15.48
CA TYR A 166 -4.92 -9.53 14.60
C TYR A 166 -3.89 -8.41 14.54
N ALA A 167 -2.94 -8.35 15.47
CA ALA A 167 -1.96 -7.26 15.55
C ALA A 167 -1.19 -7.09 14.22
N PRO A 168 -0.92 -5.85 13.78
CA PRO A 168 -0.01 -5.63 12.66
C PRO A 168 1.40 -6.10 13.02
N PRO A 169 2.21 -6.55 12.04
CA PRO A 169 3.63 -6.75 12.30
C PRO A 169 4.30 -5.42 12.70
N PRO A 170 5.36 -5.43 13.53
CA PRO A 170 6.00 -4.21 14.04
C PRO A 170 6.38 -3.23 12.92
N GLY A 171 5.98 -1.96 13.06
CA GLY A 171 6.24 -0.90 12.09
C GLY A 171 5.40 -0.93 10.81
N ALA A 172 4.31 -1.71 10.77
CA ALA A 172 3.43 -1.85 9.60
C ALA A 172 2.08 -1.14 9.75
N ASP A 173 1.95 -0.25 10.74
CA ASP A 173 0.81 0.56 11.12
C ASP A 173 0.86 2.01 10.59
N GLY A 174 2.02 2.48 10.11
CA GLY A 174 2.15 3.69 9.28
C GLY A 174 2.05 5.04 10.00
N GLY A 175 1.58 5.06 11.24
CA GLY A 175 1.67 6.22 12.13
C GLY A 175 3.10 6.45 12.65
N PRO A 176 3.34 7.54 13.40
CA PRO A 176 4.48 7.59 14.31
C PRO A 176 4.34 6.38 15.24
N GLY A 177 5.30 5.46 15.18
CA GLY A 177 5.23 4.22 15.95
C GLY A 177 5.00 4.56 17.42
N LEU A 178 4.16 3.78 18.10
CA LEU A 178 4.10 3.84 19.56
C LEU A 178 5.51 3.55 20.07
N ASP A 179 6.22 4.60 20.49
CA ASP A 179 7.62 4.56 20.87
C ASP A 179 7.78 3.71 22.14
N THR A 180 7.88 2.39 21.98
CA THR A 180 8.25 1.44 23.03
C THR A 180 9.75 1.54 23.30
N ASN A 181 10.24 2.75 23.59
CA ASN A 181 11.56 2.98 24.17
C ASN A 181 11.46 2.80 25.69
N GLY A 182 11.83 1.61 26.13
CA GLY A 182 12.24 1.30 27.50
C GLY A 182 13.68 0.83 27.50
#